data_AF-A0A0K1PSJ4-F1
#
_entry.id   AF-A0A0K1PSJ4-F1
#
_cell.length_a   1.000
_cell.length_b   1.000
_cell.length_c   1.000
_cell.angle_alpha   90.00
_cell.angle_beta   90.00
_cell.angle_gamma   90.00
#
_symmetry.space_group_name_H-M   'P 1'
#
loop_
_entity.id
_entity.type
_entity.pdbx_description
1 polymer ?
#
loop_
_entity_poly.entity_id
_entity_poly.type
_entity_poly.pdbx_seq_one_letter_code
_entity_poly.pdbx_strand_id
1 'polypeptide(L)'
;MKREQVWKKVAETLRQDFGRLLDVRDVRRVRRVAADAWVVTVVLAAPSGDLHVADVTVEDSGEMSPKLGAEHVIDAVRREERASSLPQQPDELADFGGDDAETEEEAALDMLEDAAEPIDVRAAAALARGDQRSLIEARDLLPRLLSEHERRGTTLLTMAEVEMKLGENALAREYLEAAAREFADRFDLDLLEKTAALALQLLGRENFPGSPVHTLLEQSRARLKPIASIFEARSFALLSDDLRAKLQANLTLRTLAPGEMLVTEGEPSRNVFVVKSGLFGVWLEKPSGGSWLVRSCFPGWLLGESSVLGGDDPRCTASLRSERVSEVWTCPASVMRALMDEDLAFGIRIAETKQLHRIDSFFSMHETMGQLDVQVRDDMLSCILRLETFQEETLLLPANEVPGVACLVARGSIALFEDGKNETPVGEVEADSFYGVRDAIHRIAPSVTAIARRGTTVAFFEANRLQKLCEESPEHVVAVLERLG
;
A
#
# COMPACT_ATOMS: atom_id res chain seq x y z
N MET A 1 10.51 -4.34 18.35
CA MET A 1 11.60 -5.33 18.48
C MET A 1 12.61 -5.19 17.33
N LYS A 2 13.89 -5.58 17.43
CA LYS A 2 14.83 -5.61 16.28
C LYS A 2 14.75 -6.94 15.51
N ARG A 3 15.04 -6.95 14.19
CA ARG A 3 15.04 -8.16 13.34
C ARG A 3 15.82 -9.34 13.95
N GLU A 4 17.04 -9.08 14.43
CA GLU A 4 17.89 -10.10 15.06
C GLU A 4 17.28 -10.70 16.34
N GLN A 5 16.57 -9.88 17.12
CA GLN A 5 15.91 -10.33 18.34
C GLN A 5 14.72 -11.24 18.02
N VAL A 6 13.95 -10.89 16.98
CA VAL A 6 12.84 -11.71 16.49
C VAL A 6 13.35 -13.03 15.94
N TRP A 7 14.35 -12.98 15.05
CA TRP A 7 14.99 -14.17 14.49
C TRP A 7 15.48 -15.11 15.59
N LYS A 8 16.22 -14.58 16.57
CA LYS A 8 16.76 -15.37 17.68
C LYS A 8 15.65 -16.00 18.53
N LYS A 9 14.60 -15.24 18.85
CA LYS A 9 13.47 -15.72 19.66
C LYS A 9 12.71 -16.84 18.95
N VAL A 10 12.40 -16.67 17.66
CA VAL A 10 11.71 -17.72 16.88
C VAL A 10 12.60 -18.94 16.73
N ALA A 11 13.88 -18.76 16.38
CA ALA A 11 14.83 -19.87 16.26
C ALA A 11 15.02 -20.65 17.56
N GLU A 12 15.07 -19.97 18.72
CA GLU A 12 15.14 -20.63 20.03
C GLU A 12 13.87 -21.44 20.34
N THR A 13 12.69 -20.88 20.03
CA THR A 13 11.40 -21.57 20.21
C THR A 13 11.30 -22.80 19.31
N LEU A 14 11.62 -22.65 18.02
CA LEU A 14 11.65 -23.76 17.06
C LEU A 14 12.64 -24.85 17.48
N ARG A 15 13.81 -24.48 18.01
CA ARG A 15 14.78 -25.45 18.52
C ARG A 15 14.30 -26.23 19.73
N GLN A 16 13.51 -25.58 20.60
CA GLN A 16 12.94 -26.24 21.76
C GLN A 16 11.91 -27.29 21.36
N ASP A 17 11.05 -26.97 20.40
CA ASP A 17 9.90 -27.82 20.05
C ASP A 17 10.24 -28.84 18.94
N PHE A 18 11.11 -28.49 18.00
CA PHE A 18 11.40 -29.28 16.78
C PHE A 18 12.90 -29.58 16.58
N GLY A 19 13.78 -29.15 17.48
CA GLY A 19 15.23 -29.39 17.36
C GLY A 19 15.85 -28.67 16.16
N ARG A 20 16.58 -29.41 15.30
CA ARG A 20 17.20 -28.86 14.08
C ARG A 20 16.36 -29.05 12.82
N LEU A 21 15.12 -29.51 12.99
CA LEU A 21 14.25 -29.87 11.87
C LEU A 21 13.79 -28.60 11.13
N LEU A 22 13.41 -27.56 11.87
CA LEU A 22 12.94 -26.29 11.33
C LEU A 22 14.01 -25.21 11.42
N ASP A 23 14.08 -24.37 10.40
CA ASP A 23 14.95 -23.19 10.38
C ASP A 23 14.17 -21.95 9.96
N VAL A 24 14.72 -20.79 10.32
CA VAL A 24 14.15 -19.49 9.98
C VAL A 24 14.85 -18.96 8.73
N ARG A 25 14.11 -18.88 7.62
CA ARG A 25 14.67 -18.46 6.33
C ARG A 25 14.63 -16.96 6.11
N ASP A 26 13.51 -16.34 6.44
CA ASP A 26 13.32 -14.90 6.32
C ASP A 26 12.59 -14.32 7.53
N VAL A 27 12.90 -13.07 7.83
CA VAL A 27 12.27 -12.27 8.87
C VAL A 27 12.01 -10.90 8.27
N ARG A 28 10.76 -10.63 7.97
CA ARG A 28 10.30 -9.36 7.39
C ARG A 28 9.37 -8.65 8.36
N ARG A 29 9.50 -7.33 8.46
CA ARG A 29 8.56 -6.52 9.23
C ARG A 29 7.35 -6.25 8.37
N VAL A 30 6.16 -6.51 8.90
CA VAL A 30 4.88 -6.27 8.23
C VAL A 30 4.08 -5.30 9.08
N ARG A 31 3.55 -4.26 8.44
CA ARG A 31 2.67 -3.31 9.10
C ARG A 31 1.24 -3.77 9.01
N ARG A 32 0.59 -3.85 10.17
CA ARG A 32 -0.85 -4.05 10.29
C ARG A 32 -1.51 -2.75 10.73
N VAL A 33 -2.82 -2.61 10.47
CA VAL A 33 -3.64 -1.52 11.02
C VAL A 33 -3.69 -1.61 12.55
N ALA A 34 -3.43 -2.77 13.15
CA ALA A 34 -3.40 -2.91 14.61
C ALA A 34 -2.07 -2.42 15.22
N ALA A 35 -0.95 -2.91 14.69
CA ALA A 35 0.41 -2.67 15.15
C ALA A 35 1.46 -3.10 14.11
N ASP A 36 2.73 -2.76 14.33
CA ASP A 36 3.82 -3.41 13.58
C ASP A 36 3.94 -4.87 14.04
N ALA A 37 4.11 -5.79 13.10
CA ALA A 37 4.38 -7.20 13.36
C ALA A 37 5.59 -7.66 12.56
N TRP A 38 6.13 -8.83 12.89
CA TRP A 38 7.17 -9.48 12.10
C TRP A 38 6.63 -10.78 11.55
N VAL A 39 6.73 -10.99 10.25
CA VAL A 39 6.44 -12.27 9.63
C VAL A 39 7.75 -13.01 9.45
N VAL A 40 7.79 -14.23 9.96
CA VAL A 40 8.96 -15.10 9.97
C VAL A 40 8.64 -16.34 9.16
N THR A 41 9.34 -16.50 8.03
CA THR A 41 9.16 -17.67 7.17
C THR A 41 9.97 -18.83 7.73
N VAL A 42 9.25 -19.88 8.13
CA VAL A 42 9.81 -21.10 8.71
C VAL A 42 9.83 -22.19 7.65
N VAL A 43 10.99 -22.82 7.49
CA VAL A 43 11.21 -23.88 6.51
C VAL A 43 11.70 -25.16 7.18
N LEU A 44 11.41 -26.28 6.55
CA LEU A 44 12.03 -27.58 6.84
C LEU A 44 13.26 -27.70 5.94
N ALA A 45 14.45 -27.72 6.56
CA ALA A 45 15.69 -27.85 5.80
C ALA A 45 15.87 -29.30 5.34
N ALA A 46 15.78 -29.54 4.02
CA ALA A 46 15.98 -30.85 3.41
C ALA A 46 17.09 -30.81 2.34
N PRO A 47 17.78 -31.94 2.05
CA PRO A 47 18.80 -31.99 1.01
C PRO A 47 18.30 -31.65 -0.39
N SER A 48 16.99 -31.82 -0.64
CA SER A 48 16.32 -31.51 -1.91
C SER A 48 15.91 -30.03 -2.04
N GLY A 49 16.09 -29.23 -1.00
CA GLY A 49 15.64 -27.84 -0.94
C GLY A 49 14.93 -27.51 0.37
N ASP A 50 14.84 -26.22 0.67
CA ASP A 50 14.08 -25.74 1.83
C ASP A 50 12.57 -25.84 1.53
N LEU A 51 11.85 -26.62 2.33
CA LEU A 51 10.41 -26.78 2.18
C LEU A 51 9.67 -25.76 3.06
N HIS A 52 8.79 -24.94 2.46
CA HIS A 52 8.00 -23.97 3.22
C HIS A 52 7.04 -24.67 4.18
N VAL A 53 7.16 -24.37 5.48
CA VAL A 53 6.27 -24.93 6.50
C VAL A 53 5.15 -23.95 6.82
N ALA A 54 5.51 -22.75 7.23
CA ALA A 54 4.56 -21.71 7.62
C ALA A 54 5.21 -20.32 7.70
N ASP A 55 4.37 -19.29 7.62
CA ASP A 55 4.71 -17.92 7.97
C ASP A 55 4.19 -17.62 9.38
N VAL A 56 5.10 -17.41 10.35
CA VAL A 56 4.77 -17.11 11.74
C VAL A 56 4.80 -15.60 11.96
N THR A 57 3.68 -15.05 12.43
CA THR A 57 3.59 -13.66 12.85
C THR A 57 4.06 -13.53 14.29
N VAL A 58 4.96 -12.57 14.55
CA VAL A 58 5.48 -12.20 15.87
C VAL A 58 5.06 -10.75 16.14
N GLU A 59 4.20 -10.54 17.13
CA GLU A 59 3.79 -9.19 17.53
C GLU A 59 4.88 -8.47 18.35
N ASP A 60 4.72 -7.17 18.60
CA ASP A 60 5.64 -6.41 19.45
C ASP A 60 5.68 -6.91 20.92
N SER A 61 4.61 -7.57 21.38
CA SER A 61 4.58 -8.32 22.67
C SER A 61 5.48 -9.55 22.64
N GLY A 62 5.86 -9.99 21.44
CA GLY A 62 6.60 -11.21 21.17
C GLY A 62 5.73 -12.47 21.22
N GLU A 63 4.41 -12.33 21.20
CA GLU A 63 3.49 -13.45 20.96
C GLU A 63 3.61 -13.95 19.51
N MET A 64 3.55 -15.27 19.32
CA MET A 64 3.73 -15.94 18.03
C MET A 64 2.43 -16.61 17.59
N SER A 65 1.99 -16.33 16.35
CA SER A 65 0.81 -16.92 15.74
C SER A 65 1.04 -17.19 14.24
N PRO A 66 0.71 -18.38 13.71
CA PRO A 66 0.18 -19.53 14.44
C PRO A 66 1.23 -20.22 15.32
N LYS A 67 0.79 -20.95 16.34
CA LYS A 67 1.65 -21.86 17.09
C LYS A 67 1.93 -23.09 16.23
N LEU A 68 3.18 -23.27 15.84
CA LEU A 68 3.58 -24.40 15.00
C LEU A 68 3.49 -25.70 15.79
N GLY A 69 2.94 -26.71 15.13
CA GLY A 69 2.79 -28.08 15.62
C GLY A 69 3.22 -29.07 14.55
N ALA A 70 3.34 -30.36 14.91
CA ALA A 70 3.74 -31.43 13.98
C ALA A 70 2.88 -31.47 12.71
N GLU A 71 1.58 -31.14 12.81
CA GLU A 71 0.66 -31.08 11.67
C GLU A 71 1.13 -30.12 10.57
N HIS A 72 1.71 -28.98 10.92
CA HIS A 72 2.20 -28.01 9.92
C HIS A 72 3.34 -28.58 9.09
N VAL A 73 4.22 -29.38 9.72
CA VAL A 73 5.34 -30.05 9.04
C VAL A 73 4.82 -31.19 8.16
N ILE A 74 3.87 -31.98 8.67
CA ILE A 74 3.22 -33.06 7.91
C ILE A 74 2.52 -32.51 6.67
N ASP A 75 1.78 -31.41 6.82
CA ASP A 75 1.07 -30.77 5.72
C ASP A 75 2.02 -30.12 4.71
N ALA A 76 3.17 -29.60 5.15
CA ALA A 76 4.21 -29.14 4.24
C ALA A 76 4.75 -30.28 3.38
N VAL A 77 5.13 -31.42 3.99
CA VAL A 77 5.66 -32.59 3.26
C VAL A 77 4.61 -33.16 2.29
N ARG A 78 3.35 -33.28 2.73
CA ARG A 78 2.26 -33.74 1.87
C ARG A 78 1.99 -32.81 0.69
N ARG A 79 2.14 -31.49 0.87
CA ARG A 79 2.02 -30.52 -0.22
C ARG A 79 3.11 -30.75 -1.27
N GLU A 80 4.35 -30.96 -0.85
CA GLU A 80 5.47 -31.25 -1.76
C GLU A 80 5.32 -32.59 -2.48
N GLU A 81 4.90 -33.64 -1.77
CA GLU A 81 4.63 -34.95 -2.37
C GLU A 81 3.51 -34.88 -3.41
N ARG A 82 2.45 -34.09 -3.15
CA ARG A 82 1.38 -33.84 -4.13
C ARG A 82 1.89 -33.04 -5.34
N ALA A 83 2.69 -31.99 -5.11
CA ALA A 83 3.28 -31.22 -6.20
C ALA A 83 4.20 -32.08 -7.08
N SER A 84 4.93 -33.01 -6.46
CA SER A 84 5.85 -33.93 -7.15
C SER A 84 5.14 -35.12 -7.82
N SER A 85 3.90 -35.43 -7.44
CA SER A 85 3.11 -36.56 -7.97
C SER A 85 2.03 -36.15 -8.98
N LEU A 86 1.80 -34.85 -9.16
CA LEU A 86 1.04 -34.36 -10.29
C LEU A 86 1.87 -34.60 -11.57
N PRO A 87 1.31 -35.29 -12.59
CA PRO A 87 1.97 -35.33 -13.89
C PRO A 87 2.19 -33.89 -14.34
N GLN A 88 3.41 -33.57 -14.78
CA GLN A 88 3.68 -32.33 -15.50
C GLN A 88 2.57 -32.20 -16.56
N GLN A 89 1.76 -31.14 -16.48
CA GLN A 89 0.79 -30.87 -17.53
C GLN A 89 1.57 -30.87 -18.85
N PRO A 90 1.12 -31.63 -19.86
CA PRO A 90 1.70 -31.52 -21.19
C PRO A 90 1.58 -30.05 -21.58
N ASP A 91 2.70 -29.46 -21.95
CA ASP A 91 2.75 -28.13 -22.52
C ASP A 91 1.86 -28.14 -23.77
N GLU A 92 0.63 -27.59 -23.68
CA GLU A 92 -0.36 -27.55 -24.75
C GLU A 92 0.08 -26.68 -25.96
N LEU A 93 1.33 -26.21 -25.95
CA LEU A 93 1.99 -25.52 -27.05
C LEU A 93 3.00 -26.38 -27.84
N ALA A 94 3.22 -27.64 -27.45
CA ALA A 94 4.16 -28.53 -28.14
C ALA A 94 3.61 -29.20 -29.43
N ASP A 95 2.33 -28.98 -29.78
CA ASP A 95 1.63 -29.74 -30.83
C ASP A 95 1.59 -29.07 -32.23
N PHE A 96 2.56 -28.19 -32.52
CA PHE A 96 2.77 -27.66 -33.87
C PHE A 96 4.19 -27.96 -34.38
N GLY A 97 4.39 -29.16 -34.95
CA GLY A 97 5.56 -29.46 -35.78
C GLY A 97 5.94 -30.93 -35.76
N GLY A 98 5.47 -31.68 -36.75
CA GLY A 98 5.69 -33.13 -36.87
C GLY A 98 6.99 -33.55 -37.55
N ASP A 99 7.13 -34.88 -37.52
CA ASP A 99 7.96 -35.82 -38.27
C ASP A 99 9.41 -36.12 -37.82
N ASP A 100 9.48 -37.29 -37.19
CA ASP A 100 10.57 -38.27 -37.06
C ASP A 100 11.69 -38.23 -38.12
N ALA A 101 12.94 -38.22 -37.66
CA ALA A 101 13.94 -39.23 -38.02
C ALA A 101 15.29 -39.00 -37.30
N GLU A 102 15.80 -40.08 -36.71
CA GLU A 102 17.21 -40.41 -36.51
C GLU A 102 18.03 -39.64 -35.44
N THR A 103 18.15 -40.33 -34.31
CA THR A 103 19.28 -40.28 -33.38
C THR A 103 20.63 -40.40 -34.08
N GLU A 104 21.50 -39.43 -33.83
CA GLU A 104 22.97 -39.47 -33.65
C GLU A 104 23.59 -38.18 -34.21
N GLU A 105 24.49 -37.54 -33.43
CA GLU A 105 25.20 -36.28 -33.71
C GLU A 105 24.48 -34.96 -33.35
N GLU A 106 24.42 -34.62 -32.06
CA GLU A 106 24.58 -33.19 -31.66
C GLU A 106 25.05 -33.03 -30.20
N ALA A 107 26.22 -33.59 -29.90
CA ALA A 107 27.00 -33.23 -28.71
C ALA A 107 27.92 -32.03 -28.99
N ALA A 108 27.45 -31.02 -29.74
CA ALA A 108 28.28 -29.89 -30.17
C ALA A 108 27.52 -28.58 -30.47
N LEU A 109 26.42 -28.28 -29.77
CA LEU A 109 25.77 -26.95 -29.82
C LEU A 109 25.62 -26.29 -28.45
N ASP A 110 26.57 -26.55 -27.55
CA ASP A 110 26.66 -25.91 -26.23
C ASP A 110 27.62 -24.71 -26.22
N MET A 111 27.79 -24.04 -27.37
CA MET A 111 28.72 -22.93 -27.55
C MET A 111 28.17 -21.94 -28.58
N LEU A 112 27.28 -21.05 -28.15
CA LEU A 112 27.05 -19.66 -28.62
C LEU A 112 25.65 -19.17 -28.21
N GLU A 113 25.38 -19.09 -26.91
CA GLU A 113 24.45 -18.05 -26.45
C GLU A 113 25.17 -16.72 -26.58
N ASP A 114 25.00 -16.08 -27.74
CA ASP A 114 25.19 -14.63 -27.84
C ASP A 114 24.33 -14.02 -26.73
N ALA A 115 24.96 -13.46 -25.70
CA ALA A 115 24.30 -12.74 -24.62
C ALA A 115 23.53 -11.57 -25.24
N ALA A 116 22.27 -11.82 -25.61
CA ALA A 116 21.41 -10.83 -26.21
C ALA A 116 21.38 -9.61 -25.30
N GLU A 117 21.67 -8.44 -25.87
CA GLU A 117 21.68 -7.19 -25.11
C GLU A 117 20.35 -7.04 -24.34
N PRO A 118 20.40 -6.56 -23.08
CA PRO A 118 19.21 -6.30 -22.28
C PRO A 118 18.16 -5.50 -23.06
N ILE A 119 16.88 -5.83 -22.87
CA ILE A 119 15.76 -5.25 -23.63
C ILE A 119 15.73 -3.72 -23.53
N ASP A 120 16.06 -3.17 -22.36
CA ASP A 120 16.12 -1.74 -22.11
C ASP A 120 17.25 -1.06 -22.89
N VAL A 121 18.43 -1.69 -22.98
CA VAL A 121 19.55 -1.20 -23.81
C VAL A 121 19.17 -1.18 -25.28
N ARG A 122 18.52 -2.24 -25.77
CA ARG A 122 18.05 -2.33 -27.16
C ARG A 122 16.99 -1.30 -27.49
N ALA A 123 15.99 -1.13 -26.60
CA ALA A 123 14.96 -0.11 -26.76
C ALA A 123 15.56 1.31 -26.77
N ALA A 124 16.50 1.59 -25.86
CA ALA A 124 17.22 2.87 -25.82
C ALA A 124 18.03 3.13 -27.10
N ALA A 125 18.73 2.11 -27.62
CA ALA A 125 19.48 2.21 -28.87
C ALA A 125 18.57 2.48 -30.08
N ALA A 126 17.40 1.84 -30.12
CA ALA A 126 16.40 2.06 -31.17
C ALA A 126 15.81 3.49 -31.10
N LEU A 127 15.48 3.97 -29.89
CA LEU A 127 15.02 5.35 -29.68
C LEU A 127 16.07 6.40 -30.09
N ALA A 128 17.35 6.12 -29.83
CA ALA A 128 18.45 7.01 -30.19
C ALA A 128 18.64 7.14 -31.71
N ARG A 129 18.38 6.08 -32.48
CA ARG A 129 18.43 6.13 -33.96
C ARG A 129 17.29 6.98 -34.54
N GLY A 130 16.09 6.86 -33.98
CA GLY A 130 14.94 7.73 -34.28
C GLY A 130 14.35 7.61 -35.69
N ASP A 131 14.88 6.74 -36.55
CA ASP A 131 14.27 6.43 -37.84
C ASP A 131 13.01 5.55 -37.68
N GLN A 132 12.14 5.53 -38.69
CA GLN A 132 10.85 4.84 -38.61
C GLN A 132 10.98 3.35 -38.28
N ARG A 133 12.01 2.65 -38.80
CA ARG A 133 12.21 1.22 -38.53
C ARG A 133 12.65 1.00 -37.09
N SER A 134 13.54 1.85 -36.58
CA SER A 134 13.97 1.81 -35.17
C SER A 134 12.84 2.19 -34.21
N LEU A 135 11.95 3.11 -34.58
CA LEU A 135 10.77 3.43 -33.77
C LEU A 135 9.78 2.26 -33.69
N ILE A 136 9.59 1.52 -34.79
CA ILE A 136 8.79 0.28 -34.80
C ILE A 136 9.45 -0.78 -33.90
N GLU A 137 10.77 -0.93 -33.98
CA GLU A 137 11.50 -1.82 -33.07
C GLU A 137 11.32 -1.43 -31.59
N ALA A 138 11.42 -0.13 -31.27
CA ALA A 138 11.17 0.36 -29.91
C ALA A 138 9.73 0.08 -29.45
N ARG A 139 8.75 0.27 -30.34
CA ARG A 139 7.32 -0.03 -30.09
C ARG A 139 7.10 -1.50 -29.70
N ASP A 140 7.82 -2.43 -30.32
CA ASP A 140 7.72 -3.86 -30.03
C ASP A 140 8.41 -4.27 -28.71
N LEU A 141 9.44 -3.52 -28.30
CA LEU A 141 10.25 -3.81 -27.11
C LEU A 141 9.66 -3.19 -25.83
N LEU A 142 9.21 -1.94 -25.88
CA LEU A 142 8.78 -1.17 -24.70
C LEU A 142 7.68 -1.84 -23.85
N PRO A 143 6.64 -2.49 -24.43
CA PRO A 143 5.62 -3.19 -23.64
C PRO A 143 6.18 -4.24 -22.67
N ARG A 144 7.33 -4.85 -23.01
CA ARG A 144 7.98 -5.87 -22.18
C ARG A 144 8.58 -5.29 -20.90
N LEU A 145 8.82 -3.98 -20.86
CA LEU A 145 9.34 -3.25 -19.71
C LEU A 145 8.22 -2.74 -18.78
N LEU A 146 6.94 -2.98 -19.10
CA LEU A 146 5.81 -2.57 -18.25
C LEU A 146 5.65 -3.43 -16.99
N SER A 147 6.31 -4.60 -16.92
CA SER A 147 6.37 -5.45 -15.74
C SER A 147 7.19 -4.81 -14.60
N GLU A 148 8.08 -3.87 -14.92
CA GLU A 148 8.86 -3.13 -13.94
C GLU A 148 8.02 -1.99 -13.35
N HIS A 149 7.30 -2.27 -12.26
CA HIS A 149 6.43 -1.28 -11.60
C HIS A 149 7.13 0.05 -11.38
N GLU A 150 8.36 0.09 -10.84
CA GLU A 150 9.08 1.34 -10.56
C GLU A 150 9.32 2.22 -11.81
N ARG A 151 9.39 1.64 -13.02
CA ARG A 151 9.64 2.37 -14.28
C ARG A 151 8.44 2.47 -15.20
N ARG A 152 7.32 1.81 -14.86
CA ARG A 152 6.11 1.73 -15.69
C ARG A 152 5.64 3.09 -16.23
N GLY A 153 5.52 4.11 -15.39
CA GLY A 153 5.14 5.47 -15.82
C GLY A 153 6.09 6.07 -16.86
N THR A 154 7.41 5.95 -16.65
CA THR A 154 8.42 6.42 -17.62
C THR A 154 8.40 5.62 -18.92
N THR A 155 8.16 4.32 -18.86
CA THR A 155 8.00 3.46 -20.04
C THR A 155 6.77 3.89 -20.84
N LEU A 156 5.62 4.11 -20.19
CA LEU A 156 4.39 4.60 -20.84
C LEU A 156 4.58 5.97 -21.49
N LEU A 157 5.28 6.89 -20.81
CA LEU A 157 5.62 8.19 -21.40
C LEU A 157 6.48 8.04 -22.65
N THR A 158 7.47 7.14 -22.61
CA THR A 158 8.34 6.84 -23.76
C THR A 158 7.55 6.22 -24.91
N MET A 159 6.62 5.31 -24.62
CA MET A 159 5.72 4.73 -25.62
C MET A 159 4.87 5.81 -26.28
N ALA A 160 4.32 6.75 -25.51
CA ALA A 160 3.59 7.88 -26.07
C ALA A 160 4.44 8.70 -27.04
N GLU A 161 5.69 9.02 -26.68
CA GLU A 161 6.60 9.76 -27.57
C GLU A 161 6.90 9.00 -28.87
N VAL A 162 7.04 7.66 -28.82
CA VAL A 162 7.22 6.82 -30.00
C VAL A 162 6.00 6.90 -30.91
N GLU A 163 4.79 6.74 -30.37
CA GLU A 163 3.56 6.79 -31.15
C GLU A 163 3.34 8.19 -31.76
N MET A 164 3.67 9.27 -31.04
CA MET A 164 3.65 10.64 -31.59
C MET A 164 4.60 10.78 -32.79
N LYS A 165 5.81 10.21 -32.72
CA LYS A 165 6.78 10.24 -33.84
C LYS A 165 6.34 9.37 -35.02
N LEU A 166 5.60 8.30 -34.77
CA LEU A 166 5.02 7.44 -35.80
C LEU A 166 3.72 8.02 -36.41
N GLY A 167 3.14 9.06 -35.80
CA GLY A 167 1.90 9.71 -36.24
C GLY A 167 0.62 9.06 -35.69
N GLU A 168 0.74 8.12 -34.76
CA GLU A 168 -0.37 7.38 -34.13
C GLU A 168 -0.93 8.14 -32.92
N ASN A 169 -1.50 9.31 -33.19
CA ASN A 169 -1.92 10.26 -32.15
C ASN A 169 -2.96 9.71 -31.16
N ALA A 170 -3.81 8.76 -31.58
CA ALA A 170 -4.80 8.13 -30.71
C ALA A 170 -4.13 7.26 -29.63
N LEU A 171 -3.20 6.39 -30.03
CA LEU A 171 -2.43 5.55 -29.11
C LEU A 171 -1.52 6.38 -28.21
N ALA A 172 -0.87 7.41 -28.78
CA ALA A 172 -0.07 8.34 -27.99
C ALA A 172 -0.89 8.96 -26.85
N ARG A 173 -2.13 9.38 -27.13
CA ARG A 173 -3.03 9.94 -26.11
C ARG A 173 -3.31 8.93 -24.99
N GLU A 174 -3.64 7.69 -25.34
CA GLU A 174 -3.92 6.63 -24.34
C GLU A 174 -2.70 6.37 -23.43
N TYR A 175 -1.50 6.32 -24.01
CA TYR A 175 -0.27 6.17 -23.25
C TYR A 175 0.04 7.40 -22.37
N LEU A 176 -0.23 8.62 -22.82
CA LEU A 176 -0.09 9.83 -21.99
C LEU A 176 -1.06 9.82 -20.81
N GLU A 177 -2.32 9.42 -21.04
CA GLU A 177 -3.31 9.30 -19.96
C GLU A 177 -2.89 8.23 -18.95
N ALA A 178 -2.38 7.08 -19.39
CA ALA A 178 -1.87 6.03 -18.51
C ALA A 178 -0.62 6.48 -17.73
N ALA A 179 0.34 7.14 -18.39
CA ALA A 179 1.53 7.68 -17.74
C ALA A 179 1.17 8.75 -16.70
N ALA A 180 0.23 9.65 -17.02
CA ALA A 180 -0.24 10.68 -16.10
C ALA A 180 -0.85 10.09 -14.83
N ARG A 181 -1.62 8.99 -14.93
CA ARG A 181 -2.13 8.28 -13.74
C ARG A 181 -0.99 7.74 -12.87
N GLU A 182 -0.02 7.03 -13.47
CA GLU A 182 1.14 6.51 -12.73
C GLU A 182 1.95 7.61 -12.03
N PHE A 183 2.14 8.77 -12.67
CA PHE A 183 2.86 9.90 -12.07
C PHE A 183 2.04 10.62 -11.00
N ALA A 184 0.73 10.79 -11.19
CA ALA A 184 -0.16 11.34 -10.17
C ALA A 184 -0.19 10.44 -8.93
N ASP A 185 -0.22 9.12 -9.11
CA ASP A 185 -0.25 8.14 -8.03
C ASP A 185 1.02 8.15 -7.18
N ARG A 186 2.17 8.38 -7.80
CA ARG A 186 3.45 8.54 -7.08
C ARG A 186 3.72 9.96 -6.66
N PHE A 187 2.85 10.87 -7.09
CA PHE A 187 3.00 12.30 -6.93
C PHE A 187 4.31 12.85 -7.52
N ASP A 188 4.75 12.29 -8.66
CA ASP A 188 5.88 12.80 -9.43
C ASP A 188 5.43 13.97 -10.31
N LEU A 189 5.36 15.15 -9.71
CA LEU A 189 4.85 16.35 -10.39
C LEU A 189 5.72 16.74 -11.60
N ASP A 190 7.03 16.53 -11.54
CA ASP A 190 7.93 16.94 -12.60
C ASP A 190 7.71 16.09 -13.86
N LEU A 191 7.52 14.77 -13.70
CA LEU A 191 7.14 13.90 -14.83
C LEU A 191 5.70 14.15 -15.27
N LEU A 192 4.77 14.40 -14.35
CA LEU A 192 3.38 14.73 -14.69
C LEU A 192 3.28 16.03 -15.51
N GLU A 193 4.07 17.06 -15.18
CA GLU A 193 4.16 18.30 -15.95
C GLU A 193 4.74 18.09 -17.35
N LYS A 194 5.74 17.20 -17.50
CA LYS A 194 6.26 16.80 -18.82
C LYS A 194 5.20 16.07 -19.64
N THR A 195 4.48 15.12 -19.04
CA THR A 195 3.36 14.41 -19.68
C THR A 195 2.27 15.38 -20.11
N ALA A 196 1.91 16.34 -19.26
CA ALA A 196 0.96 17.39 -19.59
C ALA A 196 1.43 18.30 -20.72
N ALA A 197 2.72 18.64 -20.78
CA ALA A 197 3.28 19.43 -21.88
C ALA A 197 3.18 18.68 -23.23
N LEU A 198 3.47 17.37 -23.24
CA LEU A 198 3.30 16.53 -24.44
C LEU A 198 1.82 16.38 -24.82
N ALA A 199 0.93 16.16 -23.84
CA ALA A 199 -0.51 16.11 -24.08
C ALA A 199 -1.05 17.43 -24.65
N LEU A 200 -0.55 18.58 -24.18
CA LEU A 200 -0.90 19.89 -24.74
C LEU A 200 -0.42 20.05 -26.19
N GLN A 201 0.77 19.55 -26.53
CA GLN A 201 1.26 19.54 -27.91
C GLN A 201 0.39 18.67 -28.82
N LEU A 202 -0.02 17.50 -28.34
CA LEU A 202 -0.81 16.53 -29.08
C LEU A 202 -2.27 16.97 -29.28
N LEU A 203 -2.92 17.45 -28.21
CA LEU A 203 -4.36 17.79 -28.21
C LEU A 203 -4.64 19.23 -28.64
N GLY A 204 -3.65 20.11 -28.53
CA GLY A 204 -3.80 21.54 -28.72
C GLY A 204 -4.43 22.27 -27.52
N ARG A 205 -4.34 23.60 -27.53
CA ARG A 205 -4.77 24.47 -26.42
C ARG A 205 -6.27 24.40 -26.12
N GLU A 206 -7.09 24.10 -27.11
CA GLU A 206 -8.55 24.07 -26.94
C GLU A 206 -9.03 22.78 -26.27
N ASN A 207 -8.42 21.64 -26.58
CA ASN A 207 -8.87 20.34 -26.08
C ASN A 207 -8.15 19.91 -24.80
N PHE A 208 -6.93 20.39 -24.56
CA PHE A 208 -6.14 20.02 -23.39
C PHE A 208 -6.83 20.29 -22.04
N PRO A 209 -7.52 21.44 -21.82
CA PRO A 209 -8.18 21.72 -20.53
C PRO A 209 -9.25 20.68 -20.12
N GLY A 210 -9.87 20.01 -21.09
CA GLY A 210 -10.86 18.95 -20.86
C GLY A 210 -10.26 17.53 -20.80
N SER A 211 -8.94 17.39 -20.90
CA SER A 211 -8.27 16.09 -20.89
C SER A 211 -8.08 15.54 -19.47
N PRO A 212 -8.07 14.20 -19.28
CA PRO A 212 -7.75 13.59 -17.99
C PRO A 212 -6.37 14.00 -17.45
N VAL A 213 -5.38 14.15 -18.34
CA VAL A 213 -4.01 14.57 -17.97
C VAL A 213 -4.01 15.96 -17.32
N HIS A 214 -4.75 16.91 -17.89
CA HIS A 214 -4.88 18.25 -17.32
C HIS A 214 -5.57 18.21 -15.95
N THR A 215 -6.66 17.45 -15.83
CA THR A 215 -7.37 17.28 -14.55
C THR A 215 -6.46 16.73 -13.46
N LEU A 216 -5.70 15.67 -13.74
CA LEU A 216 -4.75 15.07 -12.80
C LEU A 216 -3.64 16.05 -12.39
N LEU A 217 -3.13 16.84 -13.34
CA LEU A 217 -2.13 17.87 -13.05
C LEU A 217 -2.68 18.95 -12.13
N GLU A 218 -3.86 19.50 -12.43
CA GLU A 218 -4.46 20.57 -11.64
C GLU A 218 -4.89 20.08 -10.25
N GLN A 219 -5.38 18.85 -10.12
CA GLN A 219 -5.62 18.20 -8.84
C GLN A 219 -4.32 18.06 -8.02
N SER A 220 -3.25 17.58 -8.66
CA SER A 220 -1.94 17.45 -7.99
C SER A 220 -1.40 18.81 -7.55
N ARG A 221 -1.53 19.85 -8.38
CA ARG A 221 -1.14 21.23 -8.02
C ARG A 221 -2.00 21.79 -6.89
N ALA A 222 -3.29 21.55 -6.91
CA ALA A 222 -4.22 22.00 -5.87
C ALA A 222 -3.84 21.39 -4.50
N ARG A 223 -3.44 20.11 -4.46
CA ARG A 223 -2.96 19.45 -3.24
C ARG A 223 -1.70 20.09 -2.67
N LEU A 224 -0.85 20.70 -3.51
CA LEU A 224 0.37 21.39 -3.08
C LEU A 224 0.16 22.84 -2.66
N LYS A 225 -1.07 23.35 -2.70
CA LYS A 225 -1.37 24.72 -2.29
C LYS A 225 -0.97 24.91 -0.82
N PRO A 226 -0.05 25.83 -0.50
CA PRO A 226 0.34 26.09 0.87
C PRO A 226 -0.85 26.55 1.73
N ILE A 227 -0.84 26.17 2.99
CA ILE A 227 -1.74 26.74 4.00
C ILE A 227 -1.03 27.90 4.71
N ALA A 228 -1.76 28.98 5.01
CA ALA A 228 -1.16 30.18 5.60
C ALA A 228 -0.94 30.04 7.11
N SER A 229 -1.82 29.28 7.76
CA SER A 229 -1.80 29.04 9.20
C SER A 229 -1.98 27.56 9.53
N ILE A 230 -1.33 27.10 10.61
CA ILE A 230 -1.54 25.74 11.15
C ILE A 230 -3.02 25.48 11.49
N PHE A 231 -3.79 26.52 11.79
CA PHE A 231 -5.22 26.40 12.14
C PHE A 231 -6.11 26.13 10.92
N GLU A 232 -5.59 26.17 9.70
CA GLU A 232 -6.27 25.67 8.51
C GLU A 232 -6.20 24.13 8.41
N ALA A 233 -5.26 23.50 9.12
CA ALA A 233 -5.18 22.04 9.18
C ALA A 233 -6.39 21.48 9.95
N ARG A 234 -7.00 20.42 9.40
CA ARG A 234 -8.24 19.80 9.91
C ARG A 234 -8.19 19.51 11.41
N SER A 235 -7.08 18.98 11.92
CA SER A 235 -6.94 18.61 13.32
C SER A 235 -6.94 19.81 14.28
N PHE A 236 -6.61 21.01 13.79
CA PHE A 236 -6.43 22.25 14.57
C PHE A 236 -7.53 23.29 14.35
N ALA A 237 -8.39 23.13 13.33
CA ALA A 237 -9.38 24.11 12.94
C ALA A 237 -10.37 24.51 14.06
N LEU A 238 -10.66 23.59 14.99
CA LEU A 238 -11.63 23.78 16.07
C LEU A 238 -11.02 24.19 17.42
N LEU A 239 -9.72 24.53 17.46
CA LEU A 239 -9.11 25.04 18.70
C LEU A 239 -9.68 26.41 19.07
N SER A 240 -9.91 26.64 20.36
CA SER A 240 -10.28 27.95 20.92
C SER A 240 -9.13 28.95 20.82
N ASP A 241 -9.43 30.25 20.82
CA ASP A 241 -8.42 31.30 20.65
C ASP A 241 -7.31 31.28 21.72
N ASP A 242 -7.64 30.89 22.96
CA ASP A 242 -6.66 30.72 24.04
C ASP A 242 -5.67 29.59 23.75
N LEU A 243 -6.16 28.42 23.34
CA LEU A 243 -5.33 27.28 22.96
C LEU A 243 -4.51 27.58 21.70
N ARG A 244 -5.09 28.32 20.74
CA ARG A 244 -4.38 28.80 19.54
C ARG A 244 -3.20 29.67 19.93
N ALA A 245 -3.38 30.63 20.84
CA ALA A 245 -2.30 31.50 21.31
C ALA A 245 -1.18 30.69 22.02
N LYS A 246 -1.55 29.75 22.89
CA LYS A 246 -0.60 28.84 23.57
C LYS A 246 0.20 27.99 22.58
N LEU A 247 -0.48 27.39 21.59
CA LEU A 247 0.18 26.61 20.55
C LEU A 247 1.13 27.49 19.74
N GLN A 248 0.66 28.63 19.25
CA GLN A 248 1.41 29.53 18.38
C GLN A 248 2.71 30.05 19.04
N ALA A 249 2.70 30.28 20.35
CA ALA A 249 3.89 30.66 21.11
C ALA A 249 5.02 29.61 21.12
N ASN A 250 4.69 28.35 20.79
CA ASN A 250 5.62 27.21 20.81
C ASN A 250 5.90 26.64 19.41
N LEU A 251 5.34 27.23 18.36
CA LEU A 251 5.59 26.80 16.98
C LEU A 251 6.89 27.36 16.44
N THR A 252 7.65 26.51 15.78
CA THR A 252 8.81 26.91 14.99
C THR A 252 8.60 26.50 13.54
N LEU A 253 8.98 27.36 12.60
CA LEU A 253 8.93 27.04 11.18
C LEU A 253 10.29 26.51 10.74
N ARG A 254 10.32 25.34 10.10
CA ARG A 254 11.53 24.76 9.51
C ARG A 254 11.33 24.64 8.00
N THR A 255 12.37 25.01 7.25
CA THR A 255 12.46 24.80 5.80
C THR A 255 13.44 23.67 5.53
N LEU A 256 13.08 22.76 4.62
CA LEU A 256 13.90 21.61 4.24
C LEU A 256 14.17 21.63 2.73
N ALA A 257 15.38 21.24 2.35
CA ALA A 257 15.75 21.03 0.95
C ALA A 257 15.19 19.70 0.41
N PRO A 258 15.04 19.53 -0.93
CA PRO A 258 14.72 18.23 -1.51
C PRO A 258 15.72 17.16 -1.08
N GLY A 259 15.23 16.00 -0.68
CA GLY A 259 16.00 14.88 -0.13
C GLY A 259 16.35 14.98 1.35
N GLU A 260 16.13 16.13 2.01
CA GLU A 260 16.47 16.31 3.42
C GLU A 260 15.49 15.56 4.34
N MET A 261 16.04 14.88 5.35
CA MET A 261 15.27 14.15 6.36
C MET A 261 14.73 15.09 7.45
N LEU A 262 13.41 15.07 7.65
CA LEU A 262 12.76 15.73 8.78
C LEU A 262 12.94 14.91 10.06
N VAL A 263 12.70 13.60 9.97
CA VAL A 263 12.95 12.60 11.03
C VAL A 263 13.33 11.26 10.40
N THR A 264 14.08 10.43 11.14
CA THR A 264 14.44 9.07 10.71
C THR A 264 13.66 8.03 11.49
N GLU A 265 13.28 6.94 10.84
CA GLU A 265 12.66 5.78 11.48
C GLU A 265 13.51 5.27 12.67
N GLY A 266 12.84 4.94 13.78
CA GLY A 266 13.46 4.42 14.99
C GLY A 266 14.04 5.48 15.93
N GLU A 267 14.21 6.73 15.49
CA GLU A 267 14.68 7.83 16.35
C GLU A 267 13.63 8.24 17.41
N PRO A 268 14.05 8.82 18.55
CA PRO A 268 13.12 9.37 19.54
C PRO A 268 12.19 10.43 18.93
N SER A 269 10.88 10.23 19.08
CA SER A 269 9.85 11.10 18.54
C SER A 269 9.47 12.16 19.55
N ARG A 270 10.02 13.38 19.40
CA ARG A 270 9.87 14.47 20.38
C ARG A 270 8.98 15.63 19.93
N ASN A 271 8.60 15.64 18.66
CA ASN A 271 7.88 16.73 18.05
C ASN A 271 6.74 16.22 17.19
N VAL A 272 5.74 17.07 17.08
CA VAL A 272 4.65 16.98 16.12
C VAL A 272 4.89 18.01 15.02
N PHE A 273 4.48 17.69 13.81
CA PHE A 273 4.73 18.50 12.64
C PHE A 273 3.44 18.75 11.87
N VAL A 274 3.30 19.93 11.25
CA VAL A 274 2.25 20.20 10.28
C VAL A 274 2.87 20.76 9.01
N VAL A 275 2.57 20.14 7.88
CA VAL A 275 3.08 20.57 6.58
C VAL A 275 2.45 21.91 6.22
N LYS A 276 3.28 22.95 6.02
CA LYS A 276 2.83 24.27 5.57
C LYS A 276 2.80 24.34 4.05
N SER A 277 3.89 23.91 3.42
CA SER A 277 4.12 23.98 1.98
C SER A 277 5.05 22.85 1.53
N GLY A 278 5.02 22.50 0.25
CA GLY A 278 5.87 21.46 -0.32
C GLY A 278 5.27 20.06 -0.22
N LEU A 279 6.13 19.05 -0.20
CA LEU A 279 5.76 17.64 -0.24
C LEU A 279 6.71 16.82 0.63
N PHE A 280 6.14 15.97 1.48
CA PHE A 280 6.92 15.01 2.27
C PHE A 280 6.57 13.59 1.86
N GLY A 281 7.59 12.76 1.66
CA GLY A 281 7.43 11.33 1.51
C GLY A 281 7.56 10.63 2.86
N VAL A 282 6.70 9.66 3.11
CA VAL A 282 6.83 8.71 4.22
C VAL A 282 7.54 7.47 3.72
N TRP A 283 8.77 7.28 4.17
CA TRP A 283 9.65 6.20 3.75
C TRP A 283 9.80 5.15 4.84
N LEU A 284 9.80 3.89 4.43
CA LEU A 284 10.11 2.75 5.31
C LEU A 284 11.32 2.00 4.80
N GLU A 285 12.10 1.46 5.72
CA GLU A 285 13.22 0.59 5.38
C GLU A 285 12.73 -0.80 4.92
N LYS A 286 13.26 -1.25 3.78
CA LYS A 286 13.08 -2.61 3.25
C LYS A 286 13.80 -3.62 4.14
N PRO A 287 13.22 -4.80 4.46
CA PRO A 287 13.93 -5.88 5.15
C PRO A 287 15.20 -6.36 4.42
N SER A 288 15.21 -6.27 3.09
CA SER A 288 16.33 -6.61 2.21
C SER A 288 17.37 -5.48 2.07
N GLY A 289 17.16 -4.33 2.72
CA GLY A 289 17.93 -3.10 2.52
C GLY A 289 17.31 -2.16 1.49
N GLY A 290 17.56 -0.86 1.66
CA GLY A 290 16.91 0.21 0.91
C GLY A 290 15.65 0.74 1.59
N SER A 291 14.90 1.59 0.90
CA SER A 291 13.64 2.16 1.39
C SER A 291 12.58 2.22 0.29
N TRP A 292 11.30 2.13 0.64
CA TRP A 292 10.20 2.43 -0.28
C TRP A 292 9.35 3.59 0.23
N LEU A 293 8.77 4.35 -0.70
CA LEU A 293 7.77 5.37 -0.40
C LEU A 293 6.45 4.67 -0.08
N VAL A 294 5.91 4.90 1.11
CA VAL A 294 4.59 4.40 1.50
C VAL A 294 3.50 5.35 1.05
N ARG A 295 3.71 6.65 1.29
CA ARG A 295 2.72 7.68 1.00
C ARG A 295 3.35 9.06 0.90
N SER A 296 2.62 9.96 0.24
CA SER A 296 2.94 11.37 0.14
C SER A 296 2.07 12.19 1.10
N CYS A 297 2.68 13.19 1.75
CA CYS A 297 2.03 14.06 2.72
C CYS A 297 2.04 15.51 2.22
N PHE A 298 0.87 16.14 2.28
CA PHE A 298 0.57 17.42 1.64
C PHE A 298 0.38 18.55 2.67
N PRO A 299 0.40 19.83 2.25
CA PRO A 299 -0.01 20.95 3.09
C PRO A 299 -1.28 20.68 3.90
N GLY A 300 -1.25 21.05 5.19
CA GLY A 300 -2.31 20.77 6.15
C GLY A 300 -2.24 19.42 6.84
N TRP A 301 -1.36 18.51 6.41
CA TRP A 301 -1.22 17.20 7.05
C TRP A 301 -0.46 17.30 8.36
N LEU A 302 -0.99 16.61 9.38
CA LEU A 302 -0.36 16.39 10.66
C LEU A 302 0.58 15.19 10.58
N LEU A 303 1.78 15.30 11.12
CA LEU A 303 2.76 14.21 11.15
C LEU A 303 3.36 14.09 12.56
N GLY A 304 3.83 12.90 12.92
CA GLY A 304 4.47 12.68 14.21
C GLY A 304 3.48 12.52 15.38
N GLU A 305 2.25 12.11 15.10
CA GLU A 305 1.19 11.88 16.10
C GLU A 305 1.57 10.79 17.11
N SER A 306 2.43 9.86 16.71
CA SER A 306 3.02 8.87 17.61
C SER A 306 3.86 9.51 18.72
N SER A 307 4.38 10.73 18.55
CA SER A 307 5.11 11.44 19.61
C SER A 307 4.23 11.84 20.79
N VAL A 308 2.92 12.01 20.57
CA VAL A 308 1.95 12.48 21.58
C VAL A 308 1.00 11.39 22.04
N LEU A 309 0.71 10.41 21.17
CA LEU A 309 -0.17 9.26 21.45
C LEU A 309 0.58 7.96 21.74
N GLY A 310 1.92 7.98 21.70
CA GLY A 310 2.77 6.82 22.03
C GLY A 310 2.93 6.62 23.54
N GLY A 311 3.53 5.50 23.92
CA GLY A 311 3.93 5.23 25.32
C GLY A 311 5.11 6.09 25.77
N ASP A 312 5.76 5.71 26.87
CA ASP A 312 6.75 6.55 27.57
C ASP A 312 8.04 6.87 26.76
N ASP A 313 8.41 6.04 25.77
CA ASP A 313 9.53 6.29 24.83
C ASP A 313 9.04 6.21 23.37
N PRO A 314 8.29 7.21 22.87
CA PRO A 314 7.73 7.16 21.53
C PRO A 314 8.85 7.29 20.50
N ARG A 315 8.85 6.41 19.49
CA ARG A 315 9.80 6.41 18.38
C ARG A 315 9.12 6.73 17.07
N CYS A 316 9.88 7.34 16.16
CA CYS A 316 9.43 7.58 14.80
C CYS A 316 9.18 6.24 14.13
N THR A 317 7.94 6.00 13.71
CA THR A 317 7.58 4.76 13.04
C THR A 317 8.10 4.74 11.61
N ALA A 318 8.25 5.90 10.97
CA ALA A 318 8.73 6.01 9.60
C ALA A 318 9.72 7.17 9.46
N SER A 319 10.47 7.14 8.38
CA SER A 319 11.33 8.22 7.94
C SER A 319 10.49 9.24 7.16
N LEU A 320 10.61 10.53 7.50
CA LEU A 320 9.94 11.61 6.76
C LEU A 320 10.99 12.38 5.97
N ARG A 321 10.85 12.39 4.65
CA ARG A 321 11.79 13.06 3.75
C ARG A 321 11.08 14.14 2.95
N SER A 322 11.74 15.28 2.76
CA SER A 322 11.22 16.32 1.90
C SER A 322 11.47 15.94 0.43
N GLU A 323 10.44 15.81 -0.40
CA GLU A 323 10.62 15.45 -1.82
C GLU A 323 10.86 16.69 -2.70
N ARG A 324 10.60 17.89 -2.15
CA ARG A 324 10.96 19.19 -2.73
C ARG A 324 11.33 20.18 -1.65
N VAL A 325 11.50 21.46 -2.00
CA VAL A 325 11.61 22.51 -0.97
C VAL A 325 10.28 22.55 -0.23
N SER A 326 10.32 22.28 1.07
CA SER A 326 9.12 22.19 1.90
C SER A 326 9.29 22.95 3.20
N GLU A 327 8.18 23.47 3.73
CA GLU A 327 8.14 24.10 5.02
C GLU A 327 7.20 23.35 5.96
N VAL A 328 7.58 23.25 7.22
CA VAL A 328 6.84 22.51 8.23
C VAL A 328 6.84 23.27 9.54
N TRP A 329 5.68 23.40 10.17
CA TRP A 329 5.60 23.84 11.55
C TRP A 329 5.98 22.69 12.47
N THR A 330 6.84 22.95 13.44
CA THR A 330 7.28 22.00 14.45
C THR A 330 6.79 22.47 15.82
N CYS A 331 6.16 21.56 16.56
CA CYS A 331 5.69 21.76 17.92
C CYS A 331 6.28 20.67 18.83
N PRO A 332 6.82 21.02 20.01
CA PRO A 332 7.19 20.02 21.00
C PRO A 332 5.99 19.15 21.42
N ALA A 333 6.22 17.83 21.52
CA ALA A 333 5.17 16.88 21.91
C ALA A 333 4.64 17.13 23.33
N SER A 334 5.48 17.65 24.24
CA SER A 334 5.06 18.02 25.60
C SER A 334 4.00 19.13 25.61
N VAL A 335 4.17 20.14 24.76
CA VAL A 335 3.20 21.24 24.61
C VAL A 335 1.90 20.71 24.04
N MET A 336 1.99 19.88 22.99
CA MET A 336 0.81 19.29 22.36
C MET A 336 0.01 18.42 23.34
N ARG A 337 0.69 17.58 24.15
CA ARG A 337 0.04 16.77 25.20
C ARG A 337 -0.69 17.65 26.21
N ALA A 338 -0.05 18.72 26.69
CA ALA A 338 -0.69 19.65 27.63
C ALA A 338 -1.97 20.28 27.04
N LEU A 339 -1.98 20.61 25.74
CA LEU A 339 -3.18 21.11 25.06
C LEU A 339 -4.26 20.04 24.91
N MET A 340 -3.88 18.78 24.66
CA MET A 340 -4.81 17.65 24.58
C MET A 340 -5.43 17.31 25.94
N ASP A 341 -4.67 17.49 27.03
CA ASP A 341 -5.17 17.32 28.40
C ASP A 341 -6.14 18.44 28.80
N GLU A 342 -5.92 19.66 28.29
CA GLU A 342 -6.80 20.82 28.51
C GLU A 342 -8.08 20.76 27.64
N ASP A 343 -7.99 20.26 26.41
CA ASP A 343 -9.12 20.05 25.49
C ASP A 343 -9.18 18.59 25.00
N LEU A 344 -10.00 17.79 25.70
CA LEU A 344 -10.22 16.38 25.35
C LEU A 344 -10.72 16.20 23.90
N ALA A 345 -11.55 17.12 23.41
CA ALA A 345 -12.05 17.03 22.03
C ALA A 345 -10.92 17.21 21.02
N PHE A 346 -9.92 18.05 21.34
CA PHE A 346 -8.69 18.13 20.56
C PHE A 346 -7.87 16.84 20.62
N GLY A 347 -7.71 16.26 21.80
CA GLY A 347 -7.05 14.95 21.96
C GLY A 347 -7.68 13.85 21.09
N ILE A 348 -9.01 13.78 21.06
CA ILE A 348 -9.77 12.84 20.21
C ILE A 348 -9.49 13.08 18.72
N ARG A 349 -9.52 14.34 18.25
CA ARG A 349 -9.22 14.65 16.83
C ARG A 349 -7.81 14.22 16.41
N ILE A 350 -6.82 14.38 17.29
CA ILE A 350 -5.44 13.94 17.02
C ILE A 350 -5.38 12.41 16.94
N ALA A 351 -6.08 11.69 17.82
CA ALA A 351 -6.19 10.23 17.78
C ALA A 351 -6.86 9.72 16.50
N GLU A 352 -7.98 10.33 16.09
CA GLU A 352 -8.66 10.01 14.84
C GLU A 352 -7.76 10.25 13.62
N THR A 353 -7.01 11.35 13.61
CA THR A 353 -6.06 11.67 12.53
C THR A 353 -5.00 10.58 12.38
N LYS A 354 -4.41 10.12 13.50
CA LYS A 354 -3.43 9.02 13.50
C LYS A 354 -4.01 7.73 12.91
N GLN A 355 -5.27 7.43 13.20
CA GLN A 355 -5.91 6.22 12.71
C GLN A 355 -6.22 6.31 11.22
N LEU A 356 -6.70 7.47 10.73
CA LEU A 356 -6.89 7.71 9.30
C LEU A 356 -5.57 7.52 8.53
N HIS A 357 -4.47 8.08 9.04
CA HIS A 357 -3.15 7.89 8.45
C HIS A 357 -2.68 6.43 8.44
N ARG A 358 -3.12 5.65 9.42
CA ARG A 358 -2.82 4.22 9.47
C ARG A 358 -3.62 3.44 8.43
N ILE A 359 -4.91 3.75 8.26
CA ILE A 359 -5.76 3.14 7.23
C ILE A 359 -5.25 3.51 5.83
N ASP A 360 -4.88 4.77 5.61
CA ASP A 360 -4.25 5.24 4.37
C ASP A 360 -2.96 4.47 4.05
N SER A 361 -2.06 4.36 5.03
CA SER A 361 -0.84 3.54 4.89
C SER A 361 -1.17 2.08 4.60
N PHE A 362 -2.19 1.52 5.24
CA PHE A 362 -2.66 0.16 5.00
C PHE A 362 -3.17 -0.01 3.57
N PHE A 363 -3.96 0.91 3.04
CA PHE A 363 -4.41 0.83 1.64
C PHE A 363 -3.24 0.86 0.66
N SER A 364 -2.18 1.60 0.97
CA SER A 364 -0.97 1.64 0.14
C SER A 364 -0.17 0.34 0.19
N MET A 365 -0.22 -0.40 1.30
CA MET A 365 0.55 -1.64 1.51
C MET A 365 -0.25 -2.93 1.27
N HIS A 366 -1.58 -2.85 1.23
CA HIS A 366 -2.45 -4.00 1.08
C HIS A 366 -2.41 -4.53 -0.37
N GLU A 367 -2.31 -5.85 -0.54
CA GLU A 367 -2.09 -6.51 -1.84
C GLU A 367 -3.10 -6.09 -2.91
N THR A 368 -4.38 -6.02 -2.53
CA THR A 368 -5.49 -5.69 -3.44
C THR A 368 -5.70 -4.18 -3.59
N MET A 369 -5.48 -3.40 -2.53
CA MET A 369 -5.78 -1.94 -2.53
C MET A 369 -4.61 -1.10 -3.03
N GLY A 370 -3.38 -1.61 -2.89
CA GLY A 370 -2.18 -0.96 -3.41
C GLY A 370 -2.17 -0.88 -4.94
N GLN A 371 -2.98 -1.71 -5.61
CA GLN A 371 -3.17 -1.68 -7.07
C GLN A 371 -4.11 -0.57 -7.54
N LEU A 372 -4.93 -0.01 -6.64
CA LEU A 372 -5.81 1.10 -6.96
C LEU A 372 -4.99 2.38 -7.11
N ASP A 373 -5.46 3.31 -7.93
CA ASP A 373 -4.85 4.63 -8.02
C ASP A 373 -5.07 5.44 -6.72
N VAL A 374 -4.29 6.50 -6.52
CA VAL A 374 -4.37 7.35 -5.32
C VAL A 374 -5.74 7.99 -5.19
N GLN A 375 -6.37 8.36 -6.30
CA GLN A 375 -7.66 9.05 -6.27
C GLN A 375 -8.75 8.12 -5.73
N VAL A 376 -8.81 6.88 -6.22
CA VAL A 376 -9.74 5.84 -5.73
C VAL A 376 -9.49 5.54 -4.25
N ARG A 377 -8.22 5.47 -3.82
CA ARG A 377 -7.90 5.30 -2.38
C ARG A 377 -8.37 6.48 -1.54
N ASP A 378 -8.14 7.70 -2.01
CA ASP A 378 -8.60 8.93 -1.34
C ASP A 378 -10.14 8.97 -1.26
N ASP A 379 -10.83 8.56 -2.32
CA ASP A 379 -12.30 8.48 -2.36
C ASP A 379 -12.82 7.37 -1.43
N MET A 380 -12.13 6.24 -1.35
CA MET A 380 -12.44 5.18 -0.38
C MET A 380 -12.25 5.67 1.07
N LEU A 381 -11.17 6.41 1.37
CA LEU A 381 -10.97 7.04 2.68
C LEU A 381 -12.09 8.05 3.00
N SER A 382 -12.60 8.76 2.00
CA SER A 382 -13.74 9.68 2.15
C SER A 382 -15.05 8.97 2.49
N CYS A 383 -15.15 7.67 2.20
CA CYS A 383 -16.29 6.84 2.57
C CYS A 383 -16.30 6.46 4.06
N ILE A 384 -15.21 6.68 4.80
CA ILE A 384 -15.16 6.42 6.24
C ILE A 384 -16.15 7.35 6.95
N LEU A 385 -17.20 6.74 7.51
CA LEU A 385 -18.21 7.40 8.31
C LEU A 385 -17.68 7.71 9.71
N ARG A 386 -17.06 6.70 10.34
CA ARG A 386 -16.56 6.77 11.72
C ARG A 386 -15.58 5.64 12.01
N LEU A 387 -14.80 5.82 13.06
CA LEU A 387 -13.91 4.80 13.63
C LEU A 387 -14.28 4.62 15.10
N GLU A 388 -14.44 3.38 15.56
CA GLU A 388 -14.82 3.10 16.95
C GLU A 388 -14.05 1.91 17.51
N THR A 389 -13.71 1.97 18.80
CA THR A 389 -13.13 0.85 19.56
C THR A 389 -14.15 0.34 20.59
N PHE A 390 -14.46 -0.94 20.51
CA PHE A 390 -15.44 -1.62 21.37
C PHE A 390 -14.75 -2.28 22.56
N GLN A 391 -15.16 -1.94 23.78
CA GLN A 391 -14.60 -2.53 25.02
C GLN A 391 -15.30 -3.82 25.45
N GLU A 392 -16.43 -4.13 24.83
CA GLU A 392 -17.28 -5.29 25.09
C GLU A 392 -17.74 -5.87 23.74
N GLU A 393 -18.27 -7.08 23.76
CA GLU A 393 -18.83 -7.68 22.55
C GLU A 393 -20.03 -6.86 22.07
N THR A 394 -19.96 -6.38 20.83
CA THR A 394 -20.94 -5.42 20.29
C THR A 394 -21.44 -5.88 18.93
N LEU A 395 -22.76 -5.99 18.77
CA LEU A 395 -23.37 -6.27 17.47
C LEU A 395 -23.13 -5.09 16.52
N LEU A 396 -22.49 -5.38 15.39
CA LEU A 396 -22.18 -4.38 14.36
C LEU A 396 -23.20 -4.40 13.23
N LEU A 397 -23.47 -5.59 12.68
CA LEU A 397 -24.37 -5.80 11.55
C LEU A 397 -25.28 -6.99 11.86
N PRO A 398 -26.61 -6.80 11.91
CA PRO A 398 -27.55 -7.89 12.12
C PRO A 398 -27.68 -8.78 10.88
N ALA A 399 -27.93 -10.08 11.09
CA ALA A 399 -28.27 -11.00 10.02
C ALA A 399 -29.59 -10.60 9.33
N ASN A 400 -29.70 -10.92 8.05
CA ASN A 400 -30.87 -10.75 7.21
C ASN A 400 -31.34 -9.30 7.05
N GLU A 401 -30.48 -8.33 7.33
CA GLU A 401 -30.71 -6.91 7.07
C GLU A 401 -29.68 -6.36 6.08
N VAL A 402 -30.10 -5.47 5.19
CA VAL A 402 -29.17 -4.81 4.26
C VAL A 402 -28.25 -3.89 5.05
N PRO A 403 -26.92 -4.10 5.00
CA PRO A 403 -26.00 -3.31 5.81
C PRO A 403 -25.93 -1.87 5.30
N GLY A 404 -26.12 -0.91 6.21
CA GLY A 404 -25.91 0.52 5.92
C GLY A 404 -24.43 0.93 5.92
N VAL A 405 -23.54 0.03 6.35
CA VAL A 405 -22.10 0.26 6.44
C VAL A 405 -21.32 -1.01 6.11
N ALA A 406 -20.10 -0.84 5.58
CA ALA A 406 -19.10 -1.90 5.54
C ALA A 406 -18.04 -1.67 6.63
N CYS A 407 -17.34 -2.74 7.02
CA CYS A 407 -16.39 -2.72 8.14
C CYS A 407 -14.98 -3.05 7.66
N LEU A 408 -13.97 -2.31 8.13
CA LEU A 408 -12.57 -2.73 8.12
C LEU A 408 -12.11 -2.94 9.56
N VAL A 409 -11.61 -4.13 9.86
CA VAL A 409 -11.08 -4.43 11.20
C VAL A 409 -9.70 -3.81 11.33
N ALA A 410 -9.62 -2.68 12.01
CA ALA A 410 -8.35 -2.02 12.28
C ALA A 410 -7.53 -2.77 13.34
N ARG A 411 -8.19 -3.38 14.33
CA ARG A 411 -7.57 -4.18 15.39
C ARG A 411 -8.60 -5.13 15.98
N GLY A 412 -8.17 -6.32 16.41
CA GLY A 412 -9.05 -7.32 17.03
C GLY A 412 -9.70 -8.20 15.97
N SER A 413 -10.94 -8.60 16.19
CA SER A 413 -11.68 -9.45 15.27
C SER A 413 -13.20 -9.23 15.34
N ILE A 414 -13.88 -9.54 14.25
CA ILE A 414 -15.34 -9.61 14.17
C ILE A 414 -15.71 -11.07 14.02
N ALA A 415 -16.49 -11.60 14.96
CA ALA A 415 -17.05 -12.94 14.87
C ALA A 415 -18.38 -12.92 14.12
N LEU A 416 -18.56 -13.89 13.23
CA LEU A 416 -19.75 -14.05 12.41
C LEU A 416 -20.59 -15.21 12.95
N PHE A 417 -21.88 -14.99 13.19
CA PHE A 417 -22.80 -16.00 13.71
C PHE A 417 -23.96 -16.23 12.75
N GLU A 418 -24.28 -17.49 12.46
CA GLU A 418 -25.50 -17.83 11.72
C GLU A 418 -26.75 -17.44 12.53
N ASP A 419 -27.79 -16.96 11.84
CA ASP A 419 -29.05 -16.62 12.47
C ASP A 419 -29.62 -17.82 13.26
N GLY A 420 -29.92 -17.60 14.55
CA GLY A 420 -30.41 -18.62 15.48
C GLY A 420 -29.35 -19.54 16.11
N LYS A 421 -28.05 -19.39 15.80
CA LYS A 421 -26.95 -20.14 16.44
C LYS A 421 -25.96 -19.19 17.13
N ASN A 422 -26.10 -19.02 18.44
CA ASN A 422 -25.34 -18.02 19.19
C ASN A 422 -24.11 -18.55 19.93
N GLU A 423 -23.80 -19.85 19.86
CA GLU A 423 -22.74 -20.43 20.71
C GLU A 423 -21.38 -20.50 20.02
N THR A 424 -21.33 -20.69 18.70
CA THR A 424 -20.07 -20.86 17.97
C THR A 424 -20.06 -19.99 16.71
N PRO A 425 -19.04 -19.14 16.50
CA PRO A 425 -18.92 -18.37 15.27
C PRO A 425 -18.69 -19.29 14.07
N VAL A 426 -19.36 -18.99 12.96
CA VAL A 426 -19.16 -19.69 11.68
C VAL A 426 -17.94 -19.17 10.92
N GLY A 427 -17.45 -17.99 11.30
CA GLY A 427 -16.22 -17.40 10.77
C GLY A 427 -15.75 -16.23 11.64
N GLU A 428 -14.50 -15.84 11.44
CA GLU A 428 -13.91 -14.69 12.11
C GLU A 428 -13.21 -13.81 11.07
N VAL A 429 -13.46 -12.51 11.13
CA VAL A 429 -12.80 -11.50 10.31
C VAL A 429 -11.71 -10.87 11.17
N GLU A 430 -10.47 -11.16 10.85
CA GLU A 430 -9.31 -10.68 11.60
C GLU A 430 -8.94 -9.24 11.24
N ALA A 431 -7.99 -8.67 11.99
CA ALA A 431 -7.39 -7.38 11.66
C ALA A 431 -6.91 -7.34 10.20
N ASP A 432 -6.98 -6.14 9.61
CA ASP A 432 -6.61 -5.85 8.22
C ASP A 432 -7.55 -6.46 7.18
N SER A 433 -8.69 -7.02 7.60
CA SER A 433 -9.69 -7.59 6.71
C SER A 433 -10.96 -6.75 6.67
N PHE A 434 -11.57 -6.71 5.49
CA PHE A 434 -12.87 -6.09 5.27
C PHE A 434 -13.99 -7.08 5.53
N TYR A 435 -15.17 -6.57 5.86
CA TYR A 435 -16.41 -7.34 5.96
C TYR A 435 -17.59 -6.52 5.44
N GLY A 436 -18.44 -7.14 4.62
CA GLY A 436 -19.69 -6.57 4.14
C GLY A 436 -19.53 -5.47 3.08
N VAL A 437 -18.37 -5.32 2.44
CA VAL A 437 -18.17 -4.32 1.36
C VAL A 437 -19.06 -4.65 0.17
N ARG A 438 -18.99 -5.88 -0.33
CA ARG A 438 -19.87 -6.37 -1.40
C ARG A 438 -21.34 -6.24 -1.04
N ASP A 439 -21.70 -6.61 0.18
CA ASP A 439 -23.08 -6.60 0.65
C ASP A 439 -23.62 -5.16 0.75
N ALA A 440 -22.80 -4.22 1.20
CA ALA A 440 -23.12 -2.79 1.23
C ALA A 440 -23.24 -2.18 -0.19
N ILE A 441 -22.37 -2.56 -1.11
CA ILE A 441 -22.40 -2.09 -2.51
C ILE A 441 -23.67 -2.61 -3.22
N HIS A 442 -23.97 -3.89 -3.13
CA HIS A 442 -25.10 -4.49 -3.86
C HIS A 442 -26.41 -4.56 -3.07
N ARG A 443 -26.43 -4.01 -1.85
CA ARG A 443 -27.60 -4.04 -0.97
C ARG A 443 -28.10 -5.47 -0.68
N ILE A 444 -27.15 -6.37 -0.44
CA ILE A 444 -27.44 -7.77 -0.10
C ILE A 444 -27.55 -7.88 1.42
N ALA A 445 -28.58 -8.58 1.89
CA ALA A 445 -28.72 -8.90 3.30
C ALA A 445 -27.91 -10.18 3.63
N PRO A 446 -26.82 -10.10 4.41
CA PRO A 446 -26.02 -11.27 4.76
C PRO A 446 -26.79 -12.19 5.71
N SER A 447 -26.60 -13.49 5.64
CA SER A 447 -27.27 -14.47 6.51
C SER A 447 -26.63 -14.61 7.91
N VAL A 448 -25.61 -13.80 8.21
CA VAL A 448 -24.84 -13.88 9.45
C VAL A 448 -24.85 -12.55 10.19
N THR A 449 -24.83 -12.62 11.51
CA THR A 449 -24.68 -11.48 12.41
C THR A 449 -23.21 -11.25 12.68
N ALA A 450 -22.74 -10.03 12.49
CA ALA A 450 -21.36 -9.62 12.76
C ALA A 450 -21.26 -8.98 14.15
N ILE A 451 -20.44 -9.55 15.03
CA ILE A 451 -20.22 -9.08 16.40
C ILE A 451 -18.74 -8.74 16.58
N ALA A 452 -18.45 -7.48 16.90
CA ALA A 452 -17.12 -7.07 17.31
C ALA A 452 -16.73 -7.77 18.61
N ARG A 453 -15.58 -8.41 18.66
CA ARG A 453 -15.03 -8.97 19.91
C ARG A 453 -14.53 -7.83 20.80
N ARG A 454 -14.39 -8.11 22.10
CA ARG A 454 -13.84 -7.14 23.06
C ARG A 454 -12.45 -6.64 22.63
N GLY A 455 -12.26 -5.33 22.65
CA GLY A 455 -11.01 -4.65 22.26
C GLY A 455 -10.88 -4.39 20.76
N THR A 456 -11.91 -4.70 19.96
CA THR A 456 -11.88 -4.54 18.50
C THR A 456 -12.06 -3.08 18.11
N THR A 457 -11.25 -2.61 17.16
CA THR A 457 -11.39 -1.30 16.53
C THR A 457 -11.81 -1.49 15.08
N VAL A 458 -12.87 -0.81 14.67
CA VAL A 458 -13.47 -0.97 13.34
C VAL A 458 -13.64 0.40 12.69
N ALA A 459 -13.22 0.50 11.42
CA ALA A 459 -13.56 1.63 10.56
C ALA A 459 -14.84 1.29 9.78
N PHE A 460 -15.84 2.15 9.89
CA PHE A 460 -17.13 1.98 9.23
C PHE A 460 -17.17 2.85 7.97
N PHE A 461 -17.50 2.23 6.85
CA PHE A 461 -17.64 2.88 5.55
C PHE A 461 -19.12 3.02 5.20
N GLU A 462 -19.57 4.22 4.83
CA GLU A 462 -20.97 4.48 4.49
C GLU A 462 -21.37 3.80 3.18
N ALA A 463 -22.37 2.92 3.20
CA ALA A 463 -22.80 2.15 2.02
C ALA A 463 -23.17 3.03 0.83
N ASN A 464 -23.89 4.14 1.06
CA ASN A 464 -24.28 5.06 -0.01
C ASN A 464 -23.07 5.71 -0.71
N ARG A 465 -22.01 6.02 0.04
CA ARG A 465 -20.79 6.59 -0.53
C ARG A 465 -19.99 5.55 -1.30
N LEU A 466 -19.93 4.32 -0.79
CA LEU A 466 -19.32 3.19 -1.50
C LEU A 466 -20.05 2.90 -2.82
N GLN A 467 -21.38 2.88 -2.82
CA GLN A 467 -22.17 2.70 -4.04
C GLN A 467 -21.88 3.79 -5.06
N LYS A 468 -21.90 5.06 -4.64
CA LYS A 468 -21.58 6.18 -5.51
C LYS A 468 -20.15 6.10 -6.07
N LEU A 469 -19.18 5.71 -5.23
CA LEU A 469 -17.81 5.47 -5.66
C LEU A 469 -17.76 4.40 -6.75
N CYS A 470 -18.47 3.28 -6.59
CA CYS A 470 -18.54 2.23 -7.60
C CYS A 470 -19.22 2.70 -8.90
N GLU A 471 -20.28 3.51 -8.82
CA GLU A 471 -20.96 4.08 -9.99
C GLU A 471 -20.06 5.03 -10.80
N GLU A 472 -19.17 5.76 -10.13
CA GLU A 472 -18.23 6.70 -10.73
C GLU A 472 -16.90 6.04 -11.16
N SER A 473 -16.67 4.79 -10.75
CA SER A 473 -15.42 4.07 -10.97
C SER A 473 -15.45 3.15 -12.19
N PRO A 474 -14.30 2.90 -12.84
CA PRO A 474 -14.19 1.88 -13.88
C PRO A 474 -14.49 0.46 -13.38
N GLU A 475 -14.96 -0.43 -14.26
CA GLU A 475 -15.35 -1.82 -13.91
C GLU A 475 -14.26 -2.60 -13.15
N HIS A 476 -12.99 -2.43 -13.52
CA HIS A 476 -11.89 -3.12 -12.84
C HIS A 476 -11.71 -2.66 -11.39
N VAL A 477 -11.96 -1.38 -11.09
CA VAL A 477 -11.93 -0.84 -9.73
C VAL A 477 -13.09 -1.43 -8.93
N VAL A 478 -14.29 -1.47 -9.52
CA VAL A 478 -15.47 -2.09 -8.89
C VAL A 478 -15.20 -3.55 -8.56
N ALA A 479 -14.63 -4.32 -9.50
CA ALA A 479 -14.27 -5.71 -9.27
C ALA A 479 -13.22 -5.90 -8.17
N VAL A 480 -12.31 -4.94 -7.99
CA VAL A 480 -11.35 -4.94 -6.87
C VAL A 480 -12.07 -4.68 -5.54
N LEU A 481 -12.97 -3.70 -5.48
CA LEU A 481 -13.74 -3.36 -4.27
C LEU A 481 -14.70 -4.50 -3.86
N GLU A 482 -15.34 -5.17 -4.81
CA GLU A 482 -16.23 -6.31 -4.56
C GLU A 482 -15.50 -7.55 -3.99
N ARG A 483 -14.18 -7.65 -4.21
CA ARG A 483 -13.34 -8.71 -3.64
C ARG A 483 -12.86 -8.40 -2.21
N LEU A 484 -13.13 -7.21 -1.69
CA LEU A 484 -12.76 -6.84 -0.33
C LEU A 484 -13.76 -7.46 0.66
N GLY A 485 -13.42 -8.62 1.23
CA GLY A 485 -14.19 -9.28 2.28
C GLY A 485 -14.87 -10.56 1.82
#